data_AF-A0A6I1Z917-F1
#
_entry.id   AF-A0A6I1Z917-F1
#
_cell.length_a   1.000
_cell.length_b   1.000
_cell.length_c   1.000
_cell.angle_alpha   90.00
_cell.angle_beta   90.00
_cell.angle_gamma   90.00
#
_symmetry.space_group_name_H-M   'P 1'
#
loop_
_entity.id
_entity.type
_entity.pdbx_description
1 polymer ?
#
loop_
_entity_poly.entity_id
_entity_poly.type
_entity_poly.pdbx_seq_one_letter_code
_entity_poly.pdbx_strand_id
1 'polypeptide(L)'
;MRVTRKIDYPGVFAALPSPCLVLGTDLVIADANPAFCEVTGRNRAELLGQYLFDAFPDNPADPEADGVATLQASLHRVLASGQTDHMALQKYDIPVPGNPEAFKERWWTAINVPVLGPDGMVAWIIHRSEDMTDVVHARRTAHLPSVSPGREAAMEAELYARARQLQQLNEELRQAHTRERRIAVALQEAMLHSPDLARHPDIAVRYLPATGSLNVCGDWYDAVDLPADRFTVTVGDVVGHGLMAATVMGRLRSALSAATRTVHGPAQALEVLGMYARSVEGALAATAVQVLVDCHSQLLIYSSAGHPPPVLLHPDGTCELLDQATDPPLGARPEHIPRPQANATYTPGDTLILYTDGLIERRGEDIDTGLTRLTSTLATCTEFGAEHLADALLARLGLASGASDDIAIVVVRLARATRPH
;
A
#
# COMPACT_ATOMS: atom_id res chain seq x y z
N MET A 1 -6.77 3.23 47.99
CA MET A 1 -5.87 2.09 47.75
C MET A 1 -6.68 1.01 47.02
N ARG A 2 -6.68 1.00 45.67
CA ARG A 2 -7.40 -0.02 44.88
C ARG A 2 -6.54 -1.28 44.87
N VAL A 3 -7.02 -2.34 45.49
CA VAL A 3 -6.41 -3.67 45.35
C VAL A 3 -6.70 -4.15 43.93
N THR A 4 -5.72 -4.06 43.05
CA THR A 4 -5.75 -4.73 41.75
C THR A 4 -5.69 -6.23 42.01
N ARG A 5 -6.85 -6.91 41.95
CA ARG A 5 -6.88 -8.39 41.94
C ARG A 5 -6.16 -8.87 40.69
N LYS A 6 -5.03 -9.56 40.87
CA LYS A 6 -4.33 -10.24 39.78
C LYS A 6 -5.21 -11.39 39.29
N ILE A 7 -5.40 -11.51 37.98
CA ILE A 7 -6.20 -12.57 37.37
C ILE A 7 -5.46 -13.91 37.56
N ASP A 8 -6.18 -14.92 38.05
CA ASP A 8 -5.70 -16.30 38.14
C ASP A 8 -5.85 -17.00 36.78
N TYR A 9 -4.87 -16.78 35.89
CA TYR A 9 -4.87 -17.36 34.55
C TYR A 9 -4.93 -18.90 34.54
N PRO A 10 -4.22 -19.64 35.42
CA PRO A 10 -4.41 -21.08 35.57
C PRO A 10 -5.86 -21.47 35.86
N GLY A 11 -6.51 -20.80 36.82
CA GLY A 11 -7.92 -21.03 37.15
C GLY A 11 -8.86 -20.72 35.98
N VAL A 12 -8.59 -19.64 35.24
CA VAL A 12 -9.36 -19.27 34.04
C VAL A 12 -9.21 -20.31 32.93
N PHE A 13 -7.98 -20.73 32.63
CA PHE A 13 -7.70 -21.72 31.58
C PHE A 13 -8.35 -23.07 31.90
N ALA A 14 -8.30 -23.51 33.17
CA ALA A 14 -8.95 -24.71 33.64
C ALA A 14 -10.49 -24.65 33.55
N ALA A 15 -11.07 -23.45 33.68
CA ALA A 15 -12.52 -23.24 33.61
C ALA A 15 -13.04 -23.03 32.18
N LEU A 16 -12.17 -22.95 31.17
CA LEU A 16 -12.60 -22.81 29.78
C LEU A 16 -13.41 -24.04 29.33
N PRO A 17 -14.63 -23.85 28.79
CA PRO A 17 -15.46 -24.97 28.35
C PRO A 17 -14.99 -25.59 27.02
N SER A 18 -14.15 -24.88 26.26
CA SER A 18 -13.59 -25.40 25.01
C SER A 18 -12.36 -26.26 25.29
N PRO A 19 -12.22 -27.43 24.64
CA PRO A 19 -10.98 -28.21 24.64
C PRO A 19 -9.79 -27.37 24.14
N CYS A 20 -8.81 -27.15 25.01
CA CYS A 20 -7.63 -26.36 24.71
C CYS A 20 -6.34 -27.04 25.22
N LEU A 21 -5.30 -26.90 24.40
CA LEU A 21 -3.95 -27.34 24.70
C LEU A 21 -2.98 -26.16 24.46
N VAL A 22 -1.97 -26.01 25.31
CA VAL A 22 -0.87 -25.05 25.15
C VAL A 22 0.38 -25.79 24.69
N LEU A 23 0.94 -25.38 23.57
CA LEU A 23 2.14 -25.95 22.96
C LEU A 23 3.31 -24.97 23.05
N GLY A 24 4.51 -25.51 23.32
CA GLY A 24 5.76 -24.82 23.05
C GLY A 24 6.04 -24.68 21.55
N THR A 25 7.07 -23.92 21.20
CA THR A 25 7.51 -23.75 19.80
C THR A 25 8.13 -25.02 19.20
N ASP A 26 8.52 -25.96 20.05
CA ASP A 26 8.94 -27.33 19.75
C ASP A 26 7.76 -28.31 19.64
N LEU A 27 6.53 -27.82 19.75
CA LEU A 27 5.28 -28.59 19.76
C LEU A 27 5.18 -29.59 20.92
N VAL A 28 5.94 -29.36 22.00
CA VAL A 28 5.78 -30.08 23.26
C VAL A 28 4.61 -29.50 24.04
N ILE A 29 3.79 -30.38 24.61
CA ILE A 29 2.59 -30.02 25.37
C ILE A 29 3.00 -29.40 26.70
N ALA A 30 2.73 -28.10 26.86
CA ALA A 30 3.03 -27.31 28.04
C ALA A 30 1.87 -27.27 29.05
N ASP A 31 0.62 -27.28 28.55
CA ASP A 31 -0.57 -27.40 29.38
C ASP A 31 -1.75 -28.01 28.59
N ALA A 32 -2.70 -28.62 29.28
CA ALA A 32 -3.95 -29.10 28.71
C ALA A 32 -5.08 -28.87 29.71
N ASN A 33 -6.20 -28.28 29.26
CA ASN A 33 -7.32 -28.00 30.15
C ASN A 33 -8.21 -29.25 30.37
N PRO A 34 -9.08 -29.24 31.40
CA PRO A 34 -9.96 -30.36 31.68
C PRO A 34 -10.85 -30.77 30.51
N ALA A 35 -11.40 -29.81 29.75
CA ALA A 35 -12.23 -30.08 28.58
C ALA A 35 -11.47 -30.86 27.50
N PHE A 36 -10.18 -30.57 27.29
CA PHE A 36 -9.33 -31.32 26.36
C PHE A 36 -9.07 -32.75 26.82
N CYS A 37 -8.83 -32.92 28.11
CA CYS A 37 -8.65 -34.24 28.72
C CYS A 37 -9.91 -35.11 28.59
N GLU A 38 -11.09 -34.51 28.75
CA GLU A 38 -12.38 -35.20 28.64
C GLU A 38 -12.63 -35.73 27.22
N VAL A 39 -12.48 -34.89 26.19
CA VAL A 39 -12.76 -35.30 24.79
C VAL A 39 -11.75 -36.32 24.25
N THR A 40 -10.50 -36.25 24.72
CA THR A 40 -9.42 -37.17 24.32
C THR A 40 -9.33 -38.42 25.21
N GLY A 41 -9.94 -38.40 26.39
CA GLY A 41 -9.83 -39.46 27.40
C GLY A 41 -8.44 -39.60 28.03
N ARG A 42 -7.55 -38.62 27.84
CA ARG A 42 -6.17 -38.63 28.35
C ARG A 42 -6.05 -37.85 29.65
N ASN A 43 -5.16 -38.28 30.53
CA ASN A 43 -4.87 -37.53 31.75
C ASN A 43 -3.89 -36.38 31.44
N ARG A 44 -4.17 -35.18 31.95
CA ARG A 44 -3.26 -34.03 31.86
C ARG A 44 -1.82 -34.40 32.24
N ALA A 45 -1.62 -35.12 33.34
CA ALA A 45 -0.29 -35.48 33.83
C ALA A 45 0.51 -36.38 32.88
N GLU A 46 -0.18 -37.14 32.02
CA GLU A 46 0.43 -37.97 30.99
C GLU A 46 0.79 -37.16 29.74
N LEU A 47 0.08 -36.07 29.47
CA LEU A 47 0.28 -35.25 28.29
C LEU A 47 1.42 -34.24 28.45
N LEU A 48 1.59 -33.68 29.65
CA LEU A 48 2.60 -32.64 29.87
C LEU A 48 4.02 -33.14 29.57
N GLY A 49 4.75 -32.37 28.77
CA GLY A 49 6.12 -32.68 28.38
C GLY A 49 6.24 -33.71 27.26
N GLN A 50 5.13 -34.24 26.73
CA GLN A 50 5.15 -35.09 25.55
C GLN A 50 5.12 -34.24 24.27
N TYR A 51 5.77 -34.73 23.22
CA TYR A 51 5.59 -34.21 21.87
C TYR A 51 4.17 -34.51 21.39
N LEU A 52 3.49 -33.53 20.80
CA LEU A 52 2.06 -33.63 20.45
C LEU A 52 1.73 -34.89 19.64
N PHE A 53 2.56 -35.20 18.63
CA PHE A 53 2.31 -36.32 17.72
C PHE A 53 2.81 -37.68 18.24
N ASP A 54 3.60 -37.69 19.32
CA ASP A 54 3.88 -38.92 20.06
C ASP A 54 2.70 -39.26 20.98
N ALA A 55 2.10 -38.23 21.59
CA ALA A 55 0.93 -38.38 22.44
C ALA A 55 -0.32 -38.78 21.62
N PHE A 56 -0.43 -38.26 20.40
CA PHE A 56 -1.51 -38.54 19.46
C PHE A 56 -0.90 -38.83 18.08
N PRO A 57 -0.52 -40.08 17.79
CA PRO A 57 -0.05 -40.48 16.47
C PRO A 57 -1.23 -40.77 15.53
N ASP A 58 -0.98 -40.84 14.22
CA ASP A 58 -1.95 -41.34 13.24
C ASP A 58 -2.27 -42.82 13.49
N ASN A 59 -3.48 -43.23 13.13
CA ASN A 59 -3.94 -44.61 13.27
C ASN A 59 -3.16 -45.53 12.31
N PRO A 60 -2.30 -46.43 12.79
CA PRO A 60 -1.46 -47.26 11.93
C PRO A 60 -2.27 -48.30 11.13
N ALA A 61 -3.53 -48.54 11.51
CA ALA A 61 -4.44 -49.42 10.78
C ALA A 61 -5.17 -48.71 9.62
N ASP A 62 -5.03 -47.38 9.48
CA ASP A 62 -5.60 -46.58 8.39
C ASP A 62 -4.46 -46.02 7.51
N PRO A 63 -4.15 -46.66 6.36
CA PRO A 63 -3.07 -46.24 5.47
C PRO A 63 -3.24 -44.84 4.88
N GLU A 64 -4.47 -44.30 4.90
CA GLU A 64 -4.81 -42.98 4.37
C GLU A 64 -4.88 -41.91 5.47
N ALA A 65 -4.52 -42.24 6.72
CA ALA A 65 -4.51 -41.28 7.82
C ALA A 65 -3.51 -40.15 7.55
N ASP A 66 -4.00 -38.91 7.60
CA ASP A 66 -3.24 -37.69 7.33
C ASP A 66 -3.39 -36.63 8.44
N GLY A 67 -3.93 -37.03 9.59
CA GLY A 67 -4.28 -36.13 10.70
C GLY A 67 -3.04 -35.47 11.32
N VAL A 68 -1.97 -36.22 11.54
CA VAL A 68 -0.68 -35.69 12.02
C VAL A 68 -0.13 -34.68 11.02
N ALA A 69 0.00 -35.07 9.74
CA ALA A 69 0.60 -34.23 8.70
C ALA A 69 -0.16 -32.90 8.55
N THR A 70 -1.50 -32.95 8.56
CA THR A 70 -2.37 -31.80 8.38
C THR A 70 -2.30 -30.85 9.58
N LEU A 71 -2.34 -31.37 10.81
CA LEU A 71 -2.18 -30.57 12.03
C LEU A 71 -0.77 -29.99 12.17
N GLN A 72 0.25 -30.77 11.85
CA GLN A 72 1.64 -30.33 11.89
C GLN A 72 1.86 -29.16 10.93
N ALA A 73 1.36 -29.23 9.69
CA ALA A 73 1.47 -28.15 8.73
C ALA A 73 0.80 -26.85 9.22
N SER A 74 -0.35 -26.95 9.89
CA SER A 74 -1.04 -25.80 10.49
C SER A 74 -0.21 -25.14 11.59
N LEU A 75 0.31 -25.93 12.53
CA LEU A 75 1.13 -25.42 13.64
C LEU A 75 2.41 -24.72 13.13
N HIS A 76 3.06 -25.27 12.11
CA HIS A 76 4.25 -24.64 11.50
C HIS A 76 3.91 -23.32 10.79
N ARG A 77 2.74 -23.20 10.13
CA ARG A 77 2.28 -21.91 9.56
C ARG A 77 2.10 -20.85 10.64
N VAL A 78 1.54 -21.22 11.79
CA VAL A 78 1.39 -20.30 12.93
C VAL A 78 2.76 -19.84 13.45
N LEU A 79 3.71 -20.76 13.64
CA LEU A 79 5.07 -20.42 14.07
C LEU A 79 5.78 -19.47 13.09
N ALA A 80 5.64 -19.71 11.78
CA ALA A 80 6.30 -18.92 10.76
C ALA A 80 5.67 -17.53 10.55
N SER A 81 4.35 -17.42 10.65
CA SER A 81 3.61 -16.19 10.33
C SER A 81 3.28 -15.33 11.55
N GLY A 82 3.24 -15.90 12.75
CA GLY A 82 2.70 -15.24 13.94
C GLY A 82 1.20 -14.92 13.84
N GLN A 83 0.47 -15.55 12.92
CA GLN A 83 -0.97 -15.37 12.70
C GLN A 83 -1.76 -16.62 13.10
N THR A 84 -3.03 -16.45 13.47
CA THR A 84 -3.97 -17.54 13.76
C THR A 84 -4.27 -18.37 12.50
N ASP A 85 -4.21 -19.70 12.59
CA ASP A 85 -4.57 -20.63 11.51
C ASP A 85 -5.80 -21.45 11.88
N HIS A 86 -6.75 -21.57 10.95
CA HIS A 86 -7.99 -22.31 11.11
C HIS A 86 -7.96 -23.61 10.32
N MET A 87 -8.23 -24.72 10.98
CA MET A 87 -8.30 -26.04 10.37
C MET A 87 -9.74 -26.47 10.14
N ALA A 88 -9.99 -27.09 9.00
CA ALA A 88 -11.30 -27.67 8.72
C ALA A 88 -11.49 -29.04 9.37
N LEU A 89 -12.71 -29.54 9.24
CA LEU A 89 -13.10 -30.88 9.64
C LEU A 89 -12.16 -31.91 8.98
N GLN A 90 -11.41 -32.63 9.81
CA GLN A 90 -10.56 -33.73 9.40
C GLN A 90 -10.88 -34.97 10.22
N LYS A 91 -10.72 -36.15 9.61
CA LYS A 91 -10.70 -37.40 10.36
C LYS A 91 -9.35 -37.47 11.05
N TYR A 92 -9.35 -37.61 12.36
CA TYR A 92 -8.12 -37.83 13.09
C TYR A 92 -8.42 -38.68 14.31
N ASP A 93 -8.22 -39.98 14.14
CA ASP A 93 -8.56 -40.97 15.16
C ASP A 93 -7.68 -40.76 16.39
N ILE A 94 -8.23 -41.01 17.58
CA ILE A 94 -7.48 -40.91 18.83
C ILE A 94 -7.23 -42.30 19.42
N PRO A 95 -6.07 -42.56 20.05
CA PRO A 95 -5.82 -43.79 20.77
C PRO A 95 -6.85 -44.00 21.90
N VAL A 96 -7.28 -45.24 22.10
CA VAL A 96 -8.19 -45.61 23.19
C VAL A 96 -7.40 -45.61 24.51
N PRO A 97 -7.91 -44.96 25.57
CA PRO A 97 -7.23 -44.96 26.87
C PRO A 97 -6.97 -46.38 27.38
N GLY A 98 -5.72 -46.65 27.77
CA GLY A 98 -5.30 -47.97 28.29
C GLY A 98 -5.05 -49.04 27.22
N ASN A 99 -5.30 -48.76 25.93
CA ASN A 99 -4.96 -49.65 24.82
C ASN A 99 -4.43 -48.85 23.62
N PRO A 100 -3.11 -48.56 23.59
CA PRO A 100 -2.49 -47.72 22.56
C PRO A 100 -2.56 -48.29 21.13
N GLU A 101 -2.82 -49.59 20.97
CA GLU A 101 -2.97 -50.23 19.66
C GLU A 101 -4.39 -50.11 19.10
N ALA A 102 -5.36 -49.68 19.92
CA ALA A 102 -6.74 -49.46 19.50
C ALA A 102 -7.00 -47.96 19.31
N PHE A 103 -7.64 -47.61 18.20
CA PHE A 103 -8.00 -46.23 17.85
C PHE A 103 -9.51 -46.08 17.75
N LYS A 104 -10.03 -44.93 18.18
CA LYS A 104 -11.43 -44.56 18.03
C LYS A 104 -11.56 -43.54 16.91
N GLU A 105 -12.46 -43.81 15.97
CA GLU A 105 -12.79 -42.84 14.91
C GLU A 105 -13.23 -41.53 15.53
N ARG A 106 -12.55 -40.44 15.14
CA ARG A 106 -12.90 -39.09 15.58
C ARG A 106 -12.75 -38.10 14.45
N TRP A 107 -13.60 -37.08 14.49
CA TRP A 107 -13.61 -35.99 13.53
C TRP A 107 -13.47 -34.67 14.26
N TRP A 108 -12.51 -33.85 13.84
CA TRP A 108 -12.12 -32.65 14.58
C TRP A 108 -12.10 -31.41 13.69
N THR A 109 -12.49 -30.28 14.25
CA THR A 109 -12.09 -28.95 13.78
C THR A 109 -11.12 -28.35 14.80
N ALA A 110 -10.23 -27.47 14.37
CA ALA A 110 -9.26 -26.84 15.26
C ALA A 110 -8.90 -25.40 14.87
N ILE A 111 -8.48 -24.61 15.85
CA ILE A 111 -7.94 -23.26 15.67
C ILE A 111 -6.63 -23.20 16.45
N ASN A 112 -5.55 -22.79 15.77
CA ASN A 112 -4.22 -22.64 16.34
C ASN A 112 -3.88 -21.15 16.48
N VAL A 113 -3.79 -20.67 17.71
CA VAL A 113 -3.63 -19.24 18.02
C VAL A 113 -2.23 -18.98 18.61
N PRO A 114 -1.42 -18.09 18.01
CA PRO A 114 -0.12 -17.75 18.57
C PRO A 114 -0.25 -16.87 19.81
N VAL A 115 0.54 -17.16 20.84
CA VAL A 115 0.75 -16.30 21.99
C VAL A 115 2.13 -15.66 21.83
N LEU A 116 2.15 -14.35 21.61
CA LEU A 116 3.38 -13.62 21.35
C LEU A 116 4.12 -13.23 22.64
N GLY A 117 5.44 -13.37 22.62
CA GLY A 117 6.33 -12.87 23.65
C GLY A 117 6.55 -11.35 23.54
N PRO A 118 7.25 -10.75 24.53
CA PRO A 118 7.60 -9.31 24.51
C PRO A 118 8.47 -8.89 23.31
N ASP A 119 9.14 -9.84 22.68
CA ASP A 119 9.97 -9.69 21.49
C ASP A 119 9.15 -9.76 20.18
N GLY A 120 7.84 -9.96 20.26
CA GLY A 120 6.94 -10.12 19.12
C GLY A 120 7.02 -11.50 18.45
N MET A 121 7.83 -12.42 18.98
CA MET A 121 7.94 -13.79 18.47
C MET A 121 6.91 -14.70 19.12
N VAL A 122 6.54 -15.80 18.45
CA VAL A 122 5.63 -16.79 19.03
C VAL A 122 6.31 -17.48 20.20
N ALA A 123 5.76 -17.30 21.40
CA ALA A 123 6.23 -17.95 22.62
C ALA A 123 5.47 -19.25 22.90
N TRP A 124 4.18 -19.30 22.59
CA TRP A 124 3.32 -20.48 22.75
C TRP A 124 2.27 -20.54 21.64
N ILE A 125 1.64 -21.70 21.46
CA ILE A 125 0.45 -21.86 20.63
C ILE A 125 -0.68 -22.39 21.49
N ILE A 126 -1.85 -21.77 21.42
CA ILE A 126 -3.10 -22.34 21.96
C ILE A 126 -3.76 -23.12 20.82
N HIS A 127 -3.81 -24.44 20.96
CA HIS A 127 -4.58 -25.33 20.10
C HIS A 127 -5.96 -25.54 20.72
N ARG A 128 -6.99 -24.96 20.12
CA ARG A 128 -8.39 -25.19 20.49
C ARG A 128 -9.00 -26.20 19.53
N SER A 129 -9.54 -27.29 20.03
CA SER A 129 -10.18 -28.35 19.23
C SER A 129 -11.66 -28.49 19.56
N GLU A 130 -12.43 -28.99 18.59
CA GLU A 130 -13.85 -29.27 18.74
C GLU A 130 -14.16 -30.63 18.08
N ASP A 131 -14.83 -31.50 18.84
CA ASP A 131 -15.17 -32.86 18.44
C ASP A 131 -16.50 -32.87 17.67
N MET A 132 -16.43 -33.20 16.38
CA MET A 132 -17.55 -33.24 15.45
C MET A 132 -17.99 -34.67 15.12
N THR A 133 -17.51 -35.67 15.85
CA THR A 133 -17.71 -37.11 15.57
C THR A 133 -19.19 -37.49 15.51
N ASP A 134 -19.98 -37.05 16.49
CA ASP A 134 -21.42 -37.36 16.56
C ASP A 134 -22.19 -36.75 15.37
N VAL A 135 -21.79 -35.55 14.93
CA VAL A 135 -22.38 -34.87 13.77
C VAL A 135 -22.08 -35.63 12.48
N VAL A 136 -20.85 -36.14 12.32
CA VAL A 136 -20.45 -36.93 11.15
C VAL A 136 -21.15 -38.29 11.12
N HIS A 137 -21.22 -38.99 12.26
CA HIS A 137 -21.91 -40.28 12.34
C HIS A 137 -23.42 -40.16 12.11
N ALA A 138 -24.06 -39.12 12.67
CA ALA A 138 -25.49 -38.86 12.47
C ALA A 138 -25.83 -38.63 10.98
N ARG A 139 -24.93 -38.03 10.20
CA ARG A 139 -25.11 -37.85 8.74
C ARG A 139 -24.95 -39.16 7.96
N ARG A 140 -24.00 -40.02 8.35
CA ARG A 140 -23.78 -41.33 7.69
C ARG A 140 -24.97 -42.27 7.89
N THR A 141 -25.65 -42.22 9.02
CA THR A 141 -26.82 -43.06 9.34
C THR A 141 -28.15 -42.49 8.83
N ALA A 142 -28.22 -41.21 8.45
CA ALA A 142 -29.43 -40.53 7.97
C ALA A 142 -29.86 -40.87 6.52
N HIS A 143 -29.78 -42.15 6.11
CA HIS A 143 -30.38 -42.68 4.88
C HIS A 143 -31.80 -43.28 5.07
N LEU A 144 -32.50 -42.98 6.18
CA LEU A 144 -33.92 -43.32 6.39
C LEU A 144 -34.73 -42.10 6.89
N PRO A 145 -36.01 -41.94 6.51
CA PRO A 145 -36.70 -40.65 6.54
C PRO A 145 -37.45 -40.32 7.85
N SER A 146 -37.53 -39.02 8.14
CA SER A 146 -38.30 -38.30 9.19
C SER A 146 -37.75 -38.49 10.62
N VAL A 147 -37.50 -37.46 11.43
CA VAL A 147 -38.21 -36.19 11.72
C VAL A 147 -37.15 -35.09 12.02
N SER A 148 -37.44 -33.82 11.74
CA SER A 148 -36.54 -32.66 11.85
C SER A 148 -35.87 -32.48 13.23
N PRO A 149 -34.53 -32.67 13.31
CA PRO A 149 -33.59 -31.62 13.71
C PRO A 149 -32.41 -31.49 12.71
N GLY A 150 -32.68 -31.68 11.41
CA GLY A 150 -31.70 -31.56 10.33
C GLY A 150 -31.46 -30.15 9.78
N ARG A 151 -32.03 -29.10 10.40
CA ARG A 151 -31.96 -27.73 9.87
C ARG A 151 -30.74 -26.96 10.39
N GLU A 152 -30.33 -27.17 11.65
CA GLU A 152 -29.20 -26.46 12.26
C GLU A 152 -27.85 -27.03 11.83
N ALA A 153 -27.65 -28.35 11.86
CA ALA A 153 -26.39 -28.95 11.40
C ALA A 153 -26.19 -28.86 9.88
N ALA A 154 -27.27 -28.84 9.08
CA ALA A 154 -27.19 -28.56 7.64
C ALA A 154 -26.87 -27.07 7.40
N MET A 155 -27.51 -26.18 8.17
CA MET A 155 -27.18 -24.76 8.15
C MET A 155 -25.72 -24.52 8.53
N GLU A 156 -25.17 -25.20 9.53
CA GLU A 156 -23.76 -25.03 9.94
C GLU A 156 -22.78 -25.52 8.89
N ALA A 157 -22.98 -26.70 8.29
CA ALA A 157 -22.12 -27.15 7.19
C ALA A 157 -22.22 -26.25 5.96
N GLU A 158 -23.43 -25.75 5.67
CA GLU A 158 -23.62 -24.77 4.61
C GLU A 158 -22.95 -23.43 4.95
N LEU A 159 -23.02 -22.97 6.21
CA LEU A 159 -22.31 -21.80 6.70
C LEU A 159 -20.79 -21.96 6.62
N TYR A 160 -20.25 -23.14 6.90
CA TYR A 160 -18.82 -23.43 6.74
C TYR A 160 -18.38 -23.49 5.27
N ALA A 161 -19.16 -24.15 4.41
CA ALA A 161 -18.90 -24.17 2.97
C ALA A 161 -18.96 -22.75 2.38
N ARG A 162 -19.95 -21.94 2.82
CA ARG A 162 -20.06 -20.52 2.47
C ARG A 162 -18.89 -19.70 3.02
N ALA A 163 -18.45 -19.93 4.26
CA ALA A 163 -17.32 -19.23 4.85
C ALA A 163 -16.01 -19.53 4.11
N ARG A 164 -15.76 -20.81 3.75
CA ARG A 164 -14.61 -21.20 2.93
C ARG A 164 -14.67 -20.58 1.53
N GLN A 165 -15.85 -20.63 0.89
CA GLN A 165 -16.03 -20.01 -0.42
C GLN A 165 -15.82 -18.49 -0.37
N LEU A 166 -16.33 -17.81 0.66
CA LEU A 166 -16.10 -16.38 0.89
C LEU A 166 -14.62 -16.08 1.16
N GLN A 167 -13.93 -16.91 1.93
CA GLN A 167 -12.51 -16.74 2.18
C GLN A 167 -11.68 -16.92 0.91
N GLN A 168 -11.98 -17.94 0.11
CA GLN A 168 -11.32 -18.16 -1.18
C GLN A 168 -11.60 -17.01 -2.15
N LEU A 169 -12.85 -16.59 -2.30
CA LEU A 169 -13.21 -15.45 -3.15
C LEU A 169 -12.54 -14.16 -2.67
N ASN A 170 -12.45 -13.93 -1.35
CA ASN A 170 -11.74 -12.78 -0.80
C ASN A 170 -10.24 -12.83 -1.08
N GLU A 171 -9.63 -14.02 -1.04
CA GLU A 171 -8.22 -14.19 -1.36
C GLU A 171 -7.95 -14.00 -2.85
N GLU A 172 -8.77 -14.58 -3.72
CA GLU A 172 -8.72 -14.35 -5.16
C GLU A 172 -8.90 -12.87 -5.50
N LEU A 173 -9.84 -12.19 -4.84
CA LEU A 173 -10.06 -10.74 -4.98
C LEU A 173 -8.83 -9.94 -4.51
N ARG A 174 -8.23 -10.28 -3.37
CA ARG A 174 -6.99 -9.63 -2.89
C ARG A 174 -5.84 -9.82 -3.86
N GLN A 175 -5.66 -11.02 -4.41
CA GLN A 175 -4.62 -11.31 -5.38
C GLN A 175 -4.85 -10.57 -6.69
N ALA A 176 -6.10 -10.51 -7.17
CA ALA A 176 -6.50 -9.74 -8.34
C ALA A 176 -6.20 -8.24 -8.15
N HIS A 177 -6.65 -7.64 -7.05
CA HIS A 177 -6.37 -6.23 -6.74
C HIS A 177 -4.86 -5.95 -6.61
N THR A 178 -4.10 -6.86 -6.00
CA THR A 178 -2.64 -6.71 -5.87
C THR A 178 -1.94 -6.79 -7.23
N ARG A 179 -2.45 -7.62 -8.15
CA ARG A 179 -1.94 -7.71 -9.52
C ARG A 179 -2.28 -6.46 -10.32
N GLU A 180 -3.53 -6.00 -10.26
CA GLU A 180 -3.96 -4.76 -10.90
C GLU A 180 -3.11 -3.59 -10.43
N ARG A 181 -2.95 -3.41 -9.11
CA ARG A 181 -2.11 -2.36 -8.51
C ARG A 181 -0.66 -2.41 -9.03
N ARG A 182 -0.06 -3.61 -9.12
CA ARG A 182 1.30 -3.77 -9.65
C ARG A 182 1.41 -3.34 -11.13
N ILE A 183 0.43 -3.72 -11.95
CA ILE A 183 0.38 -3.34 -13.37
C ILE A 183 0.23 -1.82 -13.50
N ALA A 184 -0.65 -1.22 -12.70
CA ALA A 184 -0.91 0.20 -12.65
C ALA A 184 0.36 1.01 -12.32
N VAL A 185 1.07 0.64 -11.25
CA VAL A 185 2.32 1.29 -10.84
C VAL A 185 3.39 1.14 -11.93
N ALA A 186 3.59 -0.05 -12.47
CA ALA A 186 4.59 -0.28 -13.51
C ALA A 186 4.31 0.52 -14.80
N LEU A 187 3.04 0.64 -15.19
CA LEU A 187 2.62 1.50 -16.31
C LEU A 187 2.96 2.97 -16.03
N GLN A 188 2.64 3.47 -14.85
CA GLN A 188 2.91 4.85 -14.49
C GLN A 188 4.40 5.15 -14.42
N GLU A 189 5.21 4.27 -13.82
CA GLU A 189 6.67 4.41 -13.81
C GLU A 189 7.25 4.46 -15.23
N ALA A 190 6.76 3.59 -16.12
CA ALA A 190 7.15 3.62 -17.53
C ALA A 190 6.71 4.91 -18.24
N MET A 191 5.53 5.43 -17.90
CA MET A 191 4.97 6.68 -18.45
C MET A 191 5.65 7.93 -17.89
N LEU A 192 6.25 7.87 -16.70
CA LEU A 192 6.97 8.97 -16.06
C LEU A 192 8.48 8.93 -16.33
N HIS A 193 9.02 7.84 -16.85
CA HIS A 193 10.42 7.74 -17.23
C HIS A 193 10.81 8.83 -18.25
N SER A 194 11.73 9.73 -17.87
CA SER A 194 12.26 10.78 -18.74
C SER A 194 13.77 10.54 -18.97
N PRO A 195 14.20 10.17 -20.19
CA PRO A 195 15.60 9.91 -20.49
C PRO A 195 16.52 11.13 -20.33
N ASP A 196 15.99 12.32 -20.58
CA ASP A 196 16.74 13.58 -20.50
C ASP A 196 16.97 13.95 -19.02
N LEU A 197 15.99 13.71 -18.14
CA LEU A 197 16.13 13.92 -16.70
C LEU A 197 17.33 13.17 -16.09
N ALA A 198 17.60 11.95 -16.56
CA ALA A 198 18.73 11.14 -16.08
C ALA A 198 20.12 11.77 -16.36
N ARG A 199 20.19 12.81 -17.20
CA ARG A 199 21.42 13.54 -17.54
C ARG A 199 21.67 14.74 -16.61
N HIS A 200 20.73 15.06 -15.72
CA HIS A 200 20.77 16.24 -14.86
C HIS A 200 20.91 15.84 -13.38
N PRO A 201 22.14 15.77 -12.83
CA PRO A 201 22.35 15.43 -11.41
C PRO A 201 21.87 16.53 -10.45
N ASP A 202 21.64 17.74 -10.98
CA ASP A 202 21.14 18.89 -10.23
C ASP A 202 19.61 18.95 -10.15
N ILE A 203 18.91 17.97 -10.74
CA ILE A 203 17.45 17.86 -10.69
C ILE A 203 17.06 16.68 -9.81
N ALA A 204 16.25 16.94 -8.79
CA ALA A 204 15.60 15.93 -7.97
C ALA A 204 14.10 15.92 -8.23
N VAL A 205 13.51 14.72 -8.21
CA VAL A 205 12.06 14.54 -8.37
C VAL A 205 11.52 13.71 -7.22
N ARG A 206 10.36 14.13 -6.69
CA ARG A 206 9.54 13.31 -5.79
C ARG A 206 8.15 13.19 -6.34
N TYR A 207 7.63 11.98 -6.25
CA TYR A 207 6.29 11.66 -6.72
C TYR A 207 5.60 10.78 -5.69
N LEU A 208 4.52 11.29 -5.09
CA LEU A 208 3.78 10.63 -4.02
C LEU A 208 2.30 10.52 -4.42
N PRO A 209 1.80 9.30 -4.72
CA PRO A 209 0.38 9.13 -5.01
C PRO A 209 -0.48 9.26 -3.75
N ALA A 210 -1.72 9.72 -3.93
CA ALA A 210 -2.72 9.88 -2.88
C ALA A 210 -3.01 8.57 -2.15
N THR A 211 -3.23 8.67 -0.84
CA THR A 211 -3.54 7.49 0.00
C THR A 211 -4.92 6.90 -0.35
N GLY A 212 -4.97 5.62 -0.73
CA GLY A 212 -6.23 4.87 -0.90
C GLY A 212 -6.77 4.74 -2.33
N SER A 213 -6.13 5.36 -3.33
CA SER A 213 -6.43 5.13 -4.76
C SER A 213 -5.67 3.88 -5.28
N LEU A 214 -5.89 3.49 -6.55
CA LEU A 214 -5.16 2.42 -7.25
C LEU A 214 -3.63 2.68 -7.39
N ASN A 215 -3.08 3.65 -6.65
CA ASN A 215 -1.74 4.24 -6.78
C ASN A 215 -1.46 4.77 -8.19
N VAL A 216 -2.50 5.20 -8.91
CA VAL A 216 -2.34 5.79 -10.24
C VAL A 216 -2.89 7.19 -10.28
N CYS A 217 -2.08 8.11 -10.79
CA CYS A 217 -2.20 9.55 -10.59
C CYS A 217 -2.30 10.32 -11.93
N GLY A 218 -3.00 11.47 -11.89
CA GLY A 218 -3.11 12.43 -12.98
C GLY A 218 -1.90 13.38 -13.13
N ASP A 219 -1.12 13.59 -12.07
CA ASP A 219 0.09 14.41 -12.05
C ASP A 219 1.19 13.84 -12.94
N TRP A 220 1.96 14.73 -13.55
CA TRP A 220 3.19 14.38 -14.22
C TRP A 220 4.26 15.43 -14.08
N TYR A 221 5.47 14.99 -14.38
CA TYR A 221 6.61 15.85 -14.63
C TYR A 221 7.32 15.42 -15.90
N ASP A 222 8.06 16.35 -16.51
CA ASP A 222 9.01 16.05 -17.57
C ASP A 222 10.19 17.00 -17.54
N ALA A 223 11.32 16.55 -18.05
CA ALA A 223 12.47 17.36 -18.37
C ALA A 223 12.86 17.10 -19.83
N VAL A 224 13.12 18.16 -20.60
CA VAL A 224 13.42 18.05 -22.03
C VAL A 224 14.68 18.86 -22.34
N ASP A 225 15.70 18.17 -22.86
CA ASP A 225 16.91 18.83 -23.34
C ASP A 225 16.65 19.57 -24.66
N LEU A 226 17.16 20.80 -24.73
CA LEU A 226 17.09 21.67 -25.90
C LEU A 226 18.50 22.06 -26.39
N PRO A 227 18.66 22.45 -27.67
CA PRO A 227 19.92 22.98 -28.15
C PRO A 227 20.34 24.26 -27.42
N ALA A 228 21.65 24.53 -27.45
CA ALA A 228 22.29 25.72 -26.88
C ALA A 228 22.28 25.80 -25.35
N ASP A 229 22.52 24.69 -24.66
CA ASP A 229 22.61 24.61 -23.19
C ASP A 229 21.32 25.06 -22.47
N ARG A 230 20.19 24.67 -23.06
CA ARG A 230 18.85 24.94 -22.55
C ARG A 230 18.15 23.64 -22.24
N PHE A 231 17.26 23.67 -21.28
CA PHE A 231 16.34 22.56 -21.02
C PHE A 231 15.03 23.13 -20.50
N THR A 232 13.97 22.34 -20.56
CA THR A 232 12.72 22.70 -19.90
C THR A 232 12.42 21.74 -18.77
N VAL A 233 11.83 22.23 -17.70
CA VAL A 233 11.15 21.41 -16.68
C VAL A 233 9.66 21.73 -16.71
N THR A 234 8.85 20.70 -16.49
CA THR A 234 7.39 20.81 -16.52
C THR A 234 6.80 20.03 -15.37
N VAL A 235 5.74 20.57 -14.77
CA VAL A 235 4.81 19.84 -13.92
C VAL A 235 3.39 20.11 -14.43
N GLY A 236 2.51 19.13 -14.33
CA GLY A 236 1.11 19.32 -14.61
C GLY A 236 0.24 18.29 -13.92
N ASP A 237 -1.07 18.52 -13.96
CA ASP A 237 -2.08 17.67 -13.34
C ASP A 237 -3.31 17.53 -14.27
N VAL A 238 -3.85 16.31 -14.31
CA VAL A 238 -5.06 15.95 -15.05
C VAL A 238 -6.19 15.73 -14.06
N VAL A 239 -7.31 16.42 -14.29
CA VAL A 239 -8.52 16.29 -13.49
C VAL A 239 -8.94 14.83 -13.33
N GLY A 240 -9.10 14.42 -12.07
CA GLY A 240 -9.53 13.08 -11.69
C GLY A 240 -8.36 12.18 -11.30
N HIS A 241 -8.64 10.90 -11.07
CA HIS A 241 -7.63 9.96 -10.56
C HIS A 241 -7.78 8.57 -11.20
N GLY A 242 -6.76 7.73 -11.02
CA GLY A 242 -6.75 6.35 -11.50
C GLY A 242 -6.34 6.18 -12.96
N LEU A 243 -6.57 4.99 -13.51
CA LEU A 243 -5.99 4.57 -14.79
C LEU A 243 -6.39 5.45 -15.99
N MET A 244 -7.63 5.96 -15.99
CA MET A 244 -8.10 6.86 -17.05
C MET A 244 -7.35 8.19 -17.04
N ALA A 245 -7.17 8.79 -15.85
CA ALA A 245 -6.42 10.03 -15.67
C ALA A 245 -4.95 9.85 -16.10
N ALA A 246 -4.30 8.76 -15.67
CA ALA A 246 -2.93 8.46 -16.08
C ALA A 246 -2.78 8.25 -17.60
N THR A 247 -3.78 7.65 -18.25
CA THR A 247 -3.77 7.49 -19.71
C THR A 247 -3.80 8.84 -20.42
N VAL A 248 -4.64 9.77 -19.95
CA VAL A 248 -4.71 11.14 -20.46
C VAL A 248 -3.39 11.88 -20.16
N MET A 249 -2.90 11.78 -18.93
CA MET A 249 -1.63 12.35 -18.49
C MET A 249 -0.48 11.96 -19.43
N GLY A 250 -0.30 10.66 -19.73
CA GLY A 250 0.81 10.24 -20.60
C GLY A 250 0.70 10.76 -22.01
N ARG A 251 -0.52 10.95 -22.53
CA ARG A 251 -0.76 11.60 -23.83
C ARG A 251 -0.38 13.07 -23.79
N LEU A 252 -0.80 13.80 -22.75
CA LEU A 252 -0.48 15.22 -22.58
C LEU A 252 1.02 15.44 -22.38
N ARG A 253 1.65 14.66 -21.52
CA ARG A 253 3.10 14.68 -21.29
C ARG A 253 3.87 14.46 -22.60
N SER A 254 3.52 13.40 -23.34
CA SER A 254 4.18 13.09 -24.61
C SER A 254 3.97 14.19 -25.66
N ALA A 255 2.76 14.74 -25.75
CA ALA A 255 2.44 15.82 -26.68
C ALA A 255 3.21 17.10 -26.35
N LEU A 256 3.30 17.47 -25.06
CA LEU A 256 4.07 18.63 -24.63
C LEU A 256 5.56 18.43 -24.87
N SER A 257 6.11 17.27 -24.52
CA SER A 257 7.51 16.92 -24.76
C SER A 257 7.86 17.07 -26.25
N ALA A 258 6.98 16.61 -27.15
CA ALA A 258 7.15 16.78 -28.59
C ALA A 258 7.02 18.25 -29.04
N ALA A 259 6.03 18.98 -28.52
CA ALA A 259 5.81 20.39 -28.85
C ALA A 259 7.03 21.25 -28.44
N THR A 260 7.56 21.04 -27.24
CA THR A 260 8.73 21.76 -26.70
C THR A 260 9.98 21.63 -27.60
N ARG A 261 10.13 20.52 -28.32
CA ARG A 261 11.26 20.33 -29.26
C ARG A 261 11.09 21.05 -30.60
N THR A 262 9.89 21.56 -30.90
CA THR A 262 9.56 22.15 -32.21
C THR A 262 9.28 23.65 -32.14
N VAL A 263 8.76 24.15 -31.02
CA VAL A 263 8.41 25.56 -30.84
C VAL A 263 9.49 26.34 -30.08
N HIS A 264 9.40 27.67 -30.04
CA HIS A 264 10.47 28.53 -29.53
C HIS A 264 10.38 28.84 -28.03
N GLY A 265 9.28 28.54 -27.35
CA GLY A 265 9.15 28.79 -25.92
C GLY A 265 7.91 28.18 -25.24
N PRO A 266 7.84 28.24 -23.89
CA PRO A 266 6.80 27.60 -23.10
C PRO A 266 5.37 27.98 -23.47
N ALA A 267 5.09 29.25 -23.77
CA ALA A 267 3.73 29.68 -24.10
C ALA A 267 3.20 28.99 -25.37
N GLN A 268 4.03 28.94 -26.42
CA GLN A 268 3.68 28.24 -27.67
C GLN A 268 3.53 26.74 -27.45
N ALA A 269 4.37 26.14 -26.59
CA ALA A 269 4.27 24.71 -26.28
C ALA A 269 2.94 24.40 -25.57
N LEU A 270 2.53 25.22 -24.60
CA LEU A 270 1.25 25.09 -23.90
C LEU A 270 0.03 25.46 -24.79
N GLU A 271 0.21 26.30 -25.81
CA GLU A 271 -0.82 26.53 -26.84
C GLU A 271 -1.05 25.28 -27.68
N VAL A 272 0.02 24.66 -28.18
CA VAL A 272 -0.05 23.39 -28.93
C VAL A 272 -0.66 22.29 -28.05
N LEU A 273 -0.24 22.20 -26.79
CA LEU A 273 -0.84 21.27 -25.84
C LEU A 273 -2.34 21.54 -25.62
N GLY A 274 -2.73 22.80 -25.48
CA GLY A 274 -4.14 23.18 -25.33
C GLY A 274 -4.99 22.85 -26.55
N MET A 275 -4.42 22.95 -27.76
CA MET A 275 -5.07 22.48 -28.99
C MET A 275 -5.24 20.96 -28.99
N TYR A 276 -4.19 20.22 -28.62
CA TYR A 276 -4.24 18.77 -28.52
C TYR A 276 -5.23 18.28 -27.46
N ALA A 277 -5.26 18.91 -26.28
CA ALA A 277 -6.16 18.56 -25.17
C ALA A 277 -7.64 18.59 -25.58
N ARG A 278 -8.05 19.50 -26.48
CA ARG A 278 -9.43 19.53 -27.02
C ARG A 278 -9.82 18.28 -27.82
N SER A 279 -8.85 17.51 -28.30
CA SER A 279 -9.06 16.24 -29.02
C SER A 279 -8.97 15.01 -28.11
N VAL A 280 -8.69 15.21 -26.81
CA VAL A 280 -8.51 14.14 -25.83
C VAL A 280 -9.61 14.22 -24.79
N GLU A 281 -10.49 13.21 -24.78
CA GLU A 281 -11.50 13.07 -23.73
C GLU A 281 -10.83 12.99 -22.35
N GLY A 282 -11.32 13.77 -21.39
CA GLY A 282 -10.75 13.87 -20.03
C GLY A 282 -9.54 14.82 -19.90
N ALA A 283 -9.05 15.45 -20.96
CA ALA A 283 -7.92 16.39 -20.88
C ALA A 283 -8.32 17.86 -20.64
N LEU A 284 -9.61 18.17 -20.76
CA LEU A 284 -10.09 19.52 -20.50
C LEU A 284 -9.92 19.86 -19.02
N ALA A 285 -9.60 21.12 -18.75
CA ALA A 285 -9.28 21.65 -17.43
C ALA A 285 -8.02 21.07 -16.76
N ALA A 286 -7.23 20.23 -17.45
CA ALA A 286 -5.89 19.86 -17.00
C ALA A 286 -5.01 21.12 -16.84
N THR A 287 -4.17 21.12 -15.80
CA THR A 287 -3.26 22.22 -15.50
C THR A 287 -1.83 21.85 -15.85
N ALA A 288 -1.01 22.82 -16.22
CA ALA A 288 0.41 22.59 -16.49
C ALA A 288 1.22 23.89 -16.37
N VAL A 289 2.45 23.79 -15.88
CA VAL A 289 3.45 24.85 -15.95
C VAL A 289 4.72 24.31 -16.62
N GLN A 290 5.30 25.10 -17.51
CA GLN A 290 6.59 24.79 -18.13
C GLN A 290 7.54 25.97 -17.94
N VAL A 291 8.76 25.65 -17.49
CA VAL A 291 9.86 26.60 -17.34
C VAL A 291 11.01 26.15 -18.23
N LEU A 292 11.42 27.00 -19.15
CA LEU A 292 12.66 26.88 -19.91
C LEU A 292 13.79 27.55 -19.11
N VAL A 293 14.86 26.81 -18.88
CA VAL A 293 16.09 27.27 -18.23
C VAL A 293 17.13 27.52 -19.32
N ASP A 294 17.56 28.76 -19.45
CA ASP A 294 18.69 29.15 -20.29
C ASP A 294 19.93 29.36 -19.42
N CYS A 295 20.83 28.37 -19.46
CA CYS A 295 22.03 28.35 -18.64
C CYS A 295 23.06 29.40 -19.06
N HIS A 296 23.02 29.84 -20.32
CA HIS A 296 23.95 30.82 -20.85
C HIS A 296 23.57 32.24 -20.42
N SER A 297 22.30 32.61 -20.61
CA SER A 297 21.80 33.94 -20.27
C SER A 297 21.31 34.08 -18.82
N GLN A 298 21.30 32.98 -18.05
CA GLN A 298 20.81 32.92 -16.67
C GLN A 298 19.35 33.38 -16.56
N LEU A 299 18.54 32.90 -17.49
CA LEU A 299 17.16 33.31 -17.67
C LEU A 299 16.22 32.11 -17.54
N LEU A 300 15.19 32.29 -16.74
CA LEU A 300 14.01 31.44 -16.72
C LEU A 300 12.95 32.08 -17.61
N ILE A 301 12.38 31.30 -18.51
CA ILE A 301 11.24 31.69 -19.33
C ILE A 301 10.11 30.73 -19.00
N TYR A 302 8.91 31.22 -18.69
CA TYR A 302 7.85 30.35 -18.21
C TYR A 302 6.45 30.78 -18.66
N SER A 303 5.53 29.82 -18.66
CA SER A 303 4.10 30.01 -18.89
C SER A 303 3.33 28.97 -18.07
N SER A 304 2.18 29.36 -17.52
CA SER A 304 1.32 28.49 -16.71
C SER A 304 -0.10 28.44 -17.27
N ALA A 305 -0.61 27.23 -17.45
CA ALA A 305 -1.99 26.91 -17.77
C ALA A 305 -2.71 26.44 -16.51
N GLY A 306 -3.17 27.39 -15.70
CA GLY A 306 -4.01 27.16 -14.52
C GLY A 306 -3.32 26.47 -13.36
N HIS A 307 -1.99 26.38 -13.40
CA HIS A 307 -1.20 25.63 -12.44
C HIS A 307 -0.61 26.56 -11.36
N PRO A 308 -0.39 26.09 -10.12
CA PRO A 308 0.30 26.86 -9.09
C PRO A 308 1.65 27.43 -9.57
N PRO A 309 2.04 28.64 -9.12
CA PRO A 309 3.25 29.27 -9.57
C PRO A 309 4.50 28.52 -9.07
N PRO A 310 5.49 28.25 -9.93
CA PRO A 310 6.80 27.76 -9.50
C PRO A 310 7.45 28.72 -8.52
N VAL A 311 8.30 28.20 -7.63
CA VAL A 311 9.06 29.03 -6.69
C VAL A 311 10.52 29.08 -7.10
N LEU A 312 11.09 30.28 -7.18
CA LEU A 312 12.53 30.51 -7.23
C LEU A 312 13.02 30.83 -5.82
N LEU A 313 13.77 29.91 -5.23
CA LEU A 313 14.40 30.07 -3.92
C LEU A 313 15.83 30.60 -4.09
N HIS A 314 16.10 31.76 -3.50
CA HIS A 314 17.43 32.35 -3.47
C HIS A 314 18.26 31.82 -2.27
N PRO A 315 19.60 31.84 -2.36
CA PRO A 315 20.48 31.40 -1.27
C PRO A 315 20.29 32.15 0.06
N ASP A 316 19.75 33.38 0.01
CA ASP A 316 19.46 34.19 1.19
C ASP A 316 18.13 33.83 1.89
N GLY A 317 17.37 32.89 1.31
CA GLY A 317 16.07 32.45 1.82
C GLY A 317 14.88 33.18 1.21
N THR A 318 15.11 34.18 0.36
CA THR A 318 14.04 34.88 -0.36
C THR A 318 13.40 33.93 -1.37
N CYS A 319 12.07 33.91 -1.43
CA CYS A 319 11.29 33.12 -2.39
C CYS A 319 10.56 34.07 -3.35
N GLU A 320 10.75 33.88 -4.65
CA GLU A 320 9.99 34.56 -5.71
C GLU A 320 8.98 33.57 -6.31
N LEU A 321 7.70 33.95 -6.37
CA LEU A 321 6.67 33.18 -7.06
C LEU A 321 6.63 33.61 -8.54
N LEU A 322 6.79 32.64 -9.44
CA LEU A 322 6.79 32.88 -10.88
C LEU A 322 5.34 32.93 -11.42
N ASP A 323 4.58 33.98 -11.07
CA ASP A 323 3.13 34.09 -11.30
C ASP A 323 2.72 35.02 -12.45
N GLN A 324 3.66 35.78 -13.02
CA GLN A 324 3.42 36.80 -14.05
C GLN A 324 2.98 36.27 -15.44
N ALA A 325 2.87 34.95 -15.62
CA ALA A 325 2.39 34.32 -16.86
C ALA A 325 1.32 33.24 -16.60
N THR A 326 0.47 33.49 -15.60
CA THR A 326 -0.66 32.63 -15.29
C THR A 326 -1.82 32.87 -16.25
N ASP A 327 -2.36 31.79 -16.82
CA ASP A 327 -3.51 31.78 -17.73
C ASP A 327 -4.44 30.62 -17.34
N PRO A 328 -5.72 30.56 -17.75
CA PRO A 328 -6.61 29.47 -17.37
C PRO A 328 -6.13 28.06 -17.78
N PRO A 329 -6.66 27.01 -17.13
CA PRO A 329 -6.38 25.61 -17.46
C PRO A 329 -6.59 25.26 -18.94
N LEU A 330 -6.02 24.14 -19.38
CA LEU A 330 -6.11 23.69 -20.76
C LEU A 330 -7.56 23.51 -21.21
N GLY A 331 -7.92 24.10 -22.36
CA GLY A 331 -9.26 23.98 -22.91
C GLY A 331 -10.37 24.74 -22.17
N ALA A 332 -10.04 25.56 -21.16
CA ALA A 332 -11.04 26.34 -20.41
C ALA A 332 -11.69 27.47 -21.24
N ARG A 333 -10.98 28.03 -22.23
CA ARG A 333 -11.49 29.08 -23.12
C ARG A 333 -12.10 28.48 -24.39
N PRO A 334 -13.31 28.93 -24.81
CA PRO A 334 -13.92 28.49 -26.06
C PRO A 334 -13.19 29.01 -27.31
N GLU A 335 -12.57 30.18 -27.19
CA GLU A 335 -11.79 30.82 -28.26
C GLU A 335 -10.28 30.72 -27.97
N HIS A 336 -9.48 30.63 -29.03
CA HIS A 336 -8.03 30.61 -28.91
C HIS A 336 -7.50 32.02 -28.66
N ILE A 337 -6.86 32.21 -27.51
CA ILE A 337 -6.12 33.41 -27.14
C ILE A 337 -4.67 32.98 -26.91
N PRO A 338 -3.67 33.72 -27.45
CA PRO A 338 -2.26 33.41 -27.18
C PRO A 338 -1.96 33.40 -25.67
N ARG A 339 -1.18 32.42 -25.23
CA ARG A 339 -0.82 32.28 -23.82
C ARG A 339 0.28 33.30 -23.45
N PRO A 340 0.21 33.90 -22.25
CA PRO A 340 1.25 34.79 -21.79
C PRO A 340 2.56 34.03 -21.51
N GLN A 341 3.67 34.75 -21.60
CA GLN A 341 4.99 34.27 -21.23
C GLN A 341 5.69 35.35 -20.41
N ALA A 342 6.37 34.95 -19.34
CA ALA A 342 7.14 35.85 -18.50
C ALA A 342 8.54 35.29 -18.31
N ASN A 343 9.44 36.16 -17.86
CA ASN A 343 10.84 35.85 -17.68
C ASN A 343 11.28 36.26 -16.27
N ALA A 344 12.15 35.47 -15.67
CA ALA A 344 12.83 35.80 -14.41
C ALA A 344 14.33 35.51 -14.56
N THR A 345 15.18 36.39 -14.06
CA THR A 345 16.63 36.15 -14.02
C THR A 345 16.98 35.35 -12.77
N TYR A 346 17.94 34.44 -12.87
CA TYR A 346 18.43 33.70 -11.71
C TYR A 346 19.93 33.89 -11.53
N THR A 347 20.41 33.63 -10.32
CA THR A 347 21.84 33.58 -9.98
C THR A 347 22.29 32.15 -9.70
N PRO A 348 23.55 31.78 -10.02
CA PRO A 348 24.06 30.47 -9.66
C PRO A 348 23.95 30.22 -8.15
N GLY A 349 23.27 29.13 -7.77
CA GLY A 349 22.93 28.82 -6.39
C GLY A 349 21.43 28.95 -6.08
N ASP A 350 20.68 29.66 -6.92
CA ASP A 350 19.22 29.66 -6.85
C ASP A 350 18.67 28.23 -7.08
N THR A 351 17.49 27.96 -6.55
CA THR A 351 16.81 26.68 -6.70
C THR A 351 15.41 26.91 -7.22
N LEU A 352 15.07 26.29 -8.34
CA LEU A 352 13.74 26.35 -8.93
C LEU A 352 12.93 25.13 -8.48
N ILE A 353 11.71 25.36 -8.00
CA ILE A 353 10.79 24.33 -7.51
C ILE A 353 9.48 24.41 -8.28
N LEU A 354 9.12 23.32 -8.95
CA LEU A 354 7.80 23.10 -9.55
C LEU A 354 7.08 22.00 -8.77
N TYR A 355 5.78 22.12 -8.61
CA TYR A 355 5.00 21.21 -7.78
C TYR A 355 3.53 21.23 -8.19
N THR A 356 2.83 20.11 -7.97
CA THR A 356 1.36 20.06 -8.09
C THR A 356 0.67 20.59 -6.84
N ASP A 357 -0.61 20.93 -6.98
CA ASP A 357 -1.43 21.51 -5.91
C ASP A 357 -1.52 20.62 -4.67
N GLY A 358 -1.45 19.29 -4.80
CA GLY A 358 -1.39 18.36 -3.66
C GLY A 358 -0.26 18.63 -2.65
N LEU A 359 0.79 19.38 -3.03
CA LEU A 359 1.83 19.85 -2.10
C LEU A 359 1.33 20.96 -1.14
N ILE A 360 0.43 21.82 -1.62
CA ILE A 360 0.01 23.04 -0.92
C ILE A 360 -1.46 23.00 -0.47
N GLU A 361 -2.32 22.33 -1.22
CA GLU A 361 -3.77 22.30 -1.03
C GLU A 361 -4.13 21.41 0.17
N ARG A 362 -5.02 21.93 1.01
CA ARG A 362 -5.60 21.20 2.13
C ARG A 362 -7.08 21.54 2.22
N ARG A 363 -7.89 20.55 2.60
CA ARG A 363 -9.34 20.73 2.72
C ARG A 363 -9.67 21.82 3.74
N GLY A 364 -10.42 22.83 3.30
CA GLY A 364 -10.88 23.93 4.15
C GLY A 364 -9.81 25.01 4.41
N GLU A 365 -8.70 24.99 3.67
CA GLU A 365 -7.65 26.01 3.72
C GLU A 365 -7.59 26.76 2.38
N ASP A 366 -7.22 28.04 2.42
CA ASP A 366 -6.99 28.84 1.22
C ASP A 366 -5.63 28.52 0.60
N ILE A 367 -5.55 28.57 -0.74
CA ILE A 367 -4.34 28.31 -1.52
C ILE A 367 -3.19 29.23 -1.07
N ASP A 368 -3.49 30.50 -0.78
CA ASP A 368 -2.49 31.47 -0.32
C ASP A 368 -1.84 31.06 1.02
N THR A 369 -2.59 30.37 1.88
CA THR A 369 -2.04 29.85 3.14
C THR A 369 -1.11 28.67 2.88
N GLY A 370 -1.46 27.81 1.92
CA GLY A 370 -0.60 26.74 1.42
C GLY A 370 0.71 27.25 0.83
N LEU A 371 0.63 28.27 -0.03
CA LEU A 371 1.79 28.93 -0.63
C LEU A 371 2.69 29.59 0.43
N THR A 372 2.10 30.31 1.39
CA THR A 372 2.85 30.95 2.49
C THR A 372 3.60 29.91 3.33
N ARG A 373 2.97 28.77 3.60
CA ARG A 373 3.60 27.66 4.32
C ARG A 373 4.75 27.04 3.51
N LEU A 374 4.56 26.85 2.20
CA LEU A 374 5.60 26.33 1.31
C LEU A 374 6.82 27.25 1.30
N THR A 375 6.63 28.55 1.04
CA THR A 375 7.73 29.53 0.99
C THR A 375 8.43 29.69 2.34
N SER A 376 7.68 29.71 3.45
CA SER A 376 8.26 29.73 4.79
C SER A 376 9.11 28.48 5.08
N THR A 377 8.70 27.32 4.57
CA THR A 377 9.48 26.07 4.71
C THR A 377 10.74 26.13 3.85
N LEU A 378 10.63 26.56 2.60
CA LEU A 378 11.76 26.70 1.67
C LEU A 378 12.84 27.65 2.21
N ALA A 379 12.45 28.78 2.80
CA ALA A 379 13.36 29.75 3.41
C ALA A 379 14.26 29.15 4.51
N THR A 380 13.84 28.02 5.12
CA THR A 380 14.59 27.32 6.17
C THR A 380 15.40 26.12 5.66
N CYS A 381 15.52 25.97 4.34
CA CYS A 381 16.11 24.80 3.67
C CYS A 381 17.18 25.19 2.63
N THR A 382 17.68 26.42 2.64
CA THR A 382 18.59 26.98 1.61
C THR A 382 19.91 26.23 1.43
N GLU A 383 20.38 25.58 2.50
CA GLU A 383 21.63 24.81 2.50
C GLU A 383 21.51 23.41 1.86
N PHE A 384 20.29 22.92 1.62
CA PHE A 384 20.10 21.58 1.07
C PHE A 384 20.33 21.54 -0.45
N GLY A 385 20.97 20.47 -0.91
CA GLY A 385 20.96 20.10 -2.34
C GLY A 385 19.58 19.61 -2.78
N ALA A 386 19.36 19.50 -4.10
CA ALA A 386 18.04 19.24 -4.69
C ALA A 386 17.31 18.03 -4.07
N GLU A 387 18.00 16.90 -3.91
CA GLU A 387 17.45 15.66 -3.33
C GLU A 387 16.98 15.85 -1.89
N HIS A 388 17.86 16.39 -1.03
CA HIS A 388 17.56 16.62 0.38
C HIS A 388 16.49 17.70 0.57
N LEU A 389 16.43 18.69 -0.32
CA LEU A 389 15.39 19.71 -0.30
C LEU A 389 14.02 19.09 -0.58
N ALA A 390 13.92 18.23 -1.61
CA ALA A 390 12.67 17.57 -1.96
C ALA A 390 12.16 16.67 -0.80
N ASP A 391 13.04 15.92 -0.15
CA ASP A 391 12.70 15.10 1.02
C ASP A 391 12.30 15.96 2.23
N ALA A 392 13.04 17.04 2.49
CA ALA A 392 12.75 17.96 3.58
C ALA A 392 11.39 18.65 3.40
N LEU A 393 11.00 18.98 2.17
CA LEU A 393 9.68 19.56 1.88
C LEU A 393 8.56 18.59 2.25
N LEU A 394 8.62 17.35 1.79
CA LEU A 394 7.61 16.33 2.11
C LEU A 394 7.52 16.08 3.62
N ALA A 395 8.67 16.01 4.30
CA ALA A 395 8.71 15.80 5.75
C ALA A 395 8.13 16.98 6.54
N ARG A 396 8.59 18.21 6.26
CA ARG A 396 8.20 19.43 7.01
C ARG A 396 6.75 19.85 6.75
N LEU A 397 6.21 19.52 5.58
CA LEU A 397 4.80 19.77 5.25
C LEU A 397 3.85 18.70 5.81
N GLY A 398 4.37 17.66 6.47
CA GLY A 398 3.58 16.61 7.11
C GLY A 398 3.06 15.55 6.14
N LEU A 399 3.68 15.42 4.97
CA LEU A 399 3.23 14.55 3.87
C LEU A 399 3.97 13.20 3.82
N ALA A 400 4.94 12.99 4.73
CA ALA A 400 5.70 11.74 4.81
C ALA A 400 4.84 10.49 5.09
N SER A 401 3.67 10.67 5.71
CA SER A 401 2.75 9.58 6.07
C SER A 401 1.63 9.35 5.04
N GLY A 402 1.64 10.09 3.93
CA GLY A 402 0.61 10.06 2.89
C GLY A 402 -0.07 11.41 2.68
N ALA A 403 -0.51 11.63 1.44
CA ALA A 403 -1.21 12.84 1.00
C ALA A 403 -2.67 12.52 0.65
N SER A 404 -3.54 13.54 0.77
CA SER A 404 -4.95 13.43 0.35
C SER A 404 -5.13 13.54 -1.15
N ASP A 405 -4.17 14.17 -1.82
CA ASP A 405 -4.09 14.29 -3.26
C ASP A 405 -2.74 13.80 -3.75
N ASP A 406 -2.60 13.64 -5.06
CA ASP A 406 -1.35 13.27 -5.66
C ASP A 406 -0.33 14.44 -5.62
N ILE A 407 0.96 14.10 -5.57
CA ILE A 407 2.03 15.08 -5.48
C ILE A 407 3.14 14.74 -6.46
N ALA A 408 3.48 15.67 -7.34
CA ALA A 408 4.75 15.71 -8.04
C ALA A 408 5.54 16.95 -7.61
N ILE A 409 6.85 16.79 -7.36
CA ILE A 409 7.78 17.88 -7.05
C ILE A 409 9.00 17.72 -7.95
N VAL A 410 9.39 18.80 -8.63
CA VAL A 410 10.65 18.91 -9.37
C VAL A 410 11.47 20.02 -8.77
N VAL A 411 12.67 19.69 -8.28
CA VAL A 411 13.63 20.62 -7.70
C VAL A 411 14.85 20.71 -8.61
N VAL A 412 15.17 21.90 -9.10
CA VAL A 412 16.31 22.17 -9.98
C VAL A 412 17.28 23.09 -9.28
N ARG A 413 18.49 22.61 -8.97
CA ARG A 413 19.56 23.49 -8.50
C ARG A 413 20.18 24.20 -9.70
N LEU A 414 20.04 25.52 -9.76
CA LEU A 414 20.52 26.32 -10.88
C LEU A 414 22.02 26.58 -10.69
N ALA A 415 22.84 25.70 -11.25
CA ALA A 415 24.29 25.82 -11.22
C ALA A 415 24.81 26.73 -12.35
N ARG A 416 26.06 27.17 -12.21
CA ARG A 416 26.78 27.83 -13.30
C ARG A 416 27.15 26.75 -14.32
N ALA A 417 26.90 26.98 -15.61
CA ALA A 417 27.24 26.06 -16.69
C ALA A 417 28.70 25.58 -16.54
N THR A 418 28.86 24.35 -16.06
CA THR A 418 30.15 23.66 -15.97
C THR A 418 29.92 22.24 -16.45
N ARG A 419 29.87 22.06 -17.78
CA ARG A 419 30.17 20.75 -18.35
C ARG A 419 31.57 20.80 -18.97
N PRO A 420 32.48 19.89 -18.58
CA PRO A 420 33.73 19.69 -19.28
C PRO A 420 33.45 19.10 -20.68
N HIS A 421 34.31 19.46 -21.63
CA HIS A 421 34.28 19.06 -23.04
C HIS A 421 34.15 17.56 -23.29
#